data_AF-A0A6G6YXR5-F1
#
_entry.id   AF-A0A6G6YXR5-F1
#
_cell.length_a   1.000
_cell.length_b   1.000
_cell.length_c   1.000
_cell.angle_alpha   90.00
_cell.angle_beta   90.00
_cell.angle_gamma   90.00
#
_symmetry.space_group_name_H-M   'P 1'
#
loop_
_entity.id
_entity.type
_entity.pdbx_description
1 polymer ?
#
loop_
_entity_poly.entity_id
_entity_poly.type
_entity_poly.pdbx_seq_one_letter_code
_entity_poly.pdbx_strand_id
1 'polypeptide(L)' 'MRNFDAIAALRGDGLRPELRALFDRAAIEPRADLFITSDGMLQSGPDAAPKAARDNVVPLKSRAA' A
#
# COMPACT_ATOMS: atom_id res chain seq x y z
N MET A 1 22.52 -11.03 -13.89
CA MET A 1 22.41 -9.57 -13.69
C MET A 1 21.99 -9.14 -12.28
N ARG A 2 21.29 -9.95 -11.48
CA ARG A 2 20.85 -9.59 -10.11
C ARG A 2 21.93 -9.05 -9.16
N ASN A 3 23.19 -9.47 -9.33
CA ASN A 3 24.30 -9.00 -8.51
C ASN A 3 24.70 -7.54 -8.83
N PHE A 4 24.52 -7.10 -10.08
CA PHE A 4 24.84 -5.73 -10.48
C PHE A 4 23.87 -4.72 -9.87
N ASP A 5 22.57 -5.04 -9.89
CA ASP A 5 21.53 -4.17 -9.32
C ASP A 5 21.72 -3.97 -7.81
N ALA A 6 22.11 -5.03 -7.09
CA ALA A 6 22.44 -4.94 -5.66
C ALA A 6 23.67 -4.05 -5.40
N ILE A 7 24.71 -4.16 -6.24
CA ILE A 7 25.94 -3.35 -6.13
C ILE A 7 25.66 -1.87 -6.46
N ALA A 8 24.90 -1.59 -7.53
CA ALA A 8 24.50 -0.24 -7.89
C ALA A 8 23.63 0.41 -6.81
N ALA A 9 22.69 -0.35 -6.23
CA ALA A 9 21.88 0.13 -5.11
C ALA A 9 22.69 0.43 -3.84
N LEU A 10 23.71 -0.38 -3.53
CA LEU A 10 24.61 -0.12 -2.41
C LEU A 10 25.44 1.17 -2.61
N ARG A 11 25.75 1.51 -3.86
CA ARG A 11 26.45 2.76 -4.23
C ARG A 11 25.52 3.98 -4.29
N GLY A 12 24.20 3.79 -4.25
CA GLY A 12 23.20 4.84 -4.45
C GLY A 12 22.86 5.11 -5.91
N ASP A 13 23.47 4.38 -6.85
CA ASP A 13 23.34 4.58 -8.31
C ASP A 13 22.29 3.66 -8.96
N GLY A 14 21.59 2.85 -8.16
CA GLY A 14 20.66 1.84 -8.66
C GLY A 14 19.47 1.56 -7.75
N LEU A 15 18.42 0.99 -8.33
CA LEU A 15 17.23 0.57 -7.60
C LEU A 15 17.48 -0.79 -6.95
N ARG A 16 17.20 -0.91 -5.65
CA ARG A 16 17.31 -2.19 -4.95
C ARG A 16 16.46 -3.27 -5.64
N PRO A 17 16.94 -4.53 -5.75
CA PRO A 17 16.21 -5.59 -6.43
C PRO A 17 14.77 -5.79 -5.93
N GLU A 18 14.53 -5.59 -4.64
CA GLU A 18 13.21 -5.72 -4.01
C GLU A 18 12.25 -4.61 -4.46
N LEU A 19 12.76 -3.39 -4.63
CA LEU A 19 11.98 -2.25 -5.12
C LEU A 19 11.68 -2.40 -6.62
N ARG A 20 12.64 -2.92 -7.40
CA ARG A 20 12.40 -3.28 -8.81
C ARG A 20 11.26 -4.30 -8.93
N ALA A 21 11.29 -5.36 -8.12
CA ALA A 21 10.26 -6.38 -8.12
C ALA A 21 8.88 -5.83 -7.68
N LEU A 22 8.84 -4.87 -6.77
CA LEU A 22 7.61 -4.17 -6.38
C LEU A 22 7.05 -3.35 -7.55
N PHE A 23 7.90 -2.58 -8.26
CA PHE A 23 7.46 -1.82 -9.41
C PHE A 23 6.99 -2.68 -10.58
N ASP A 24 7.66 -3.81 -10.85
CA ASP A 24 7.22 -4.73 -11.89
C ASP A 24 5.84 -5.32 -11.58
N ARG A 25 5.54 -5.63 -10.30
CA ARG A 25 4.20 -6.06 -9.88
C ARG A 25 3.16 -4.95 -10.00
N ALA A 26 3.50 -3.75 -9.54
CA ALA A 26 2.62 -2.59 -9.62
C ALA A 26 2.32 -2.17 -11.07
N ALA A 27 3.24 -2.39 -12.00
CA ALA A 27 3.02 -2.13 -13.43
C ALA A 27 1.99 -3.10 -14.06
N ILE A 28 1.88 -4.32 -13.53
CA ILE A 28 0.92 -5.33 -13.99
C ILE A 28 -0.48 -5.06 -13.41
N GLU A 29 -0.56 -4.79 -12.10
CA GLU A 29 -1.81 -4.50 -11.40
C GLU A 29 -1.61 -3.28 -10.50
N PRO A 30 -1.90 -2.06 -10.99
CA PRO A 30 -1.67 -0.81 -10.25
C PRO A 30 -2.45 -0.71 -8.94
N ARG A 31 -3.45 -1.58 -8.77
CA ARG A 31 -4.33 -1.63 -7.59
C ARG A 31 -4.07 -2.83 -6.68
N ALA A 32 -3.05 -3.64 -6.93
CA ALA A 32 -2.80 -4.87 -6.18
C ALA A 32 -2.63 -4.64 -4.66
N ASP A 33 -2.11 -3.47 -4.28
CA ASP A 33 -1.93 -3.05 -2.89
C ASP A 33 -2.85 -1.87 -2.50
N LEU A 34 -3.94 -1.64 -3.24
CA LEU A 34 -4.90 -0.56 -2.96
C LEU A 34 -6.23 -1.15 -2.48
N PHE A 35 -6.62 -0.80 -1.26
CA PHE A 35 -7.86 -1.24 -0.63
C PHE A 35 -8.76 -0.03 -0.38
N ILE A 36 -10.06 -0.22 -0.55
CA ILE A 36 -11.06 0.78 -0.16
C ILE A 36 -11.50 0.43 1.25
N THR A 37 -11.22 1.32 2.20
CA THR A 37 -11.62 1.15 3.59
C THR A 37 -13.12 1.42 3.76
N SER A 38 -13.70 1.01 4.90
CA SER A 38 -15.14 1.12 5.16
C SER A 38 -15.68 2.56 5.17
N ASP A 39 -14.81 3.55 5.31
CA ASP A 39 -15.10 4.98 5.22
C ASP A 39 -14.99 5.54 3.78
N GLY A 40 -14.76 4.68 2.78
CA GLY A 40 -14.62 5.05 1.37
C GLY A 40 -13.26 5.61 1.00
N MET A 41 -12.30 5.61 1.92
CA MET A 41 -10.94 6.08 1.66
C MET A 41 -10.11 5.02 0.93
N LEU A 42 -9.19 5.46 0.07
CA LEU A 42 -8.22 4.58 -0.59
C LEU A 42 -6.99 4.43 0.30
N GLN A 43 -6.68 3.21 0.71
CA GLN A 43 -5.51 2.87 1.51
C GLN A 43 -4.53 2.02 0.71
N SER A 44 -3.23 2.33 0.83
CA SER A 44 -2.15 1.47 0.32
C SER A 44 -1.65 0.50 1.38
N GLY A 45 -1.23 -0.71 0.97
CA GLY A 45 -0.64 -1.71 1.85
C GLY A 45 -1.65 -2.78 2.25
N PRO A 46 -1.37 -3.66 3.23
CA PRO A 46 -2.23 -4.80 3.54
C PRO A 46 -3.64 -4.33 3.95
N ASP A 47 -4.64 -5.13 3.57
CA ASP A 47 -6.04 -4.88 3.92
C ASP A 47 -6.17 -4.64 5.42
N ALA A 48 -6.62 -3.44 5.79
CA ALA A 48 -6.81 -3.11 7.18
C ALA A 48 -8.02 -3.88 7.68
N ALA A 49 -7.78 -4.91 8.48
CA ALA A 49 -8.84 -5.64 9.18
C ALA A 49 -9.83 -4.64 9.80
N PRO A 50 -11.16 -4.88 9.70
CA PRO A 50 -12.17 -3.94 10.13
C PRO A 50 -11.87 -3.49 11.56
N LYS A 51 -11.63 -2.18 11.70
CA LYS A 51 -11.27 -1.59 12.99
C LYS A 51 -12.43 -1.85 13.95
N ALA A 52 -12.17 -2.62 15.01
CA ALA A 52 -13.18 -2.88 16.03
C ALA A 52 -13.78 -1.55 16.48
N ALA A 53 -15.12 -1.49 16.50
CA ALA A 53 -15.83 -0.32 16.97
C ALA A 53 -15.33 0.02 18.37
N ARG A 54 -14.90 1.26 18.57
CA ARG A 54 -14.55 1.74 19.89
C ARG A 54 -15.86 1.97 20.63
N ASP A 55 -16.13 1.17 21.66
CA ASP A 55 -17.37 1.23 22.45
C ASP A 55 -17.64 2.62 23.07
N ASN A 56 -16.60 3.44 23.22
CA ASN A 56 -16.66 4.79 23.76
C ASN A 56 -16.79 5.91 22.70
N VAL A 57 -16.99 5.57 21.42
CA VAL A 57 -17.12 6.56 20.34
C VAL A 57 -18.51 6.48 19.74
N VAL A 58 -19.28 7.57 19.85
CA VAL A 58 -20.58 7.71 19.18
C VAL A 58 -20.33 8.10 17.72
N PRO A 59 -20.73 7.28 16.73
CA PRO A 59 -20.59 7.65 15.32
C PRO A 59 -21.41 8.89 14.99
N LEU A 60 -20.79 9.85 14.31
CA LEU A 60 -21.49 11.03 13.82
C LEU A 60 -22.43 10.58 12.69
N LYS A 61 -23.74 10.76 12.89
CA LYS A 61 -24.75 10.37 11.88
C LYS A 61 -24.50 11.16 10.60
N SER A 62 -24.30 10.47 9.47
CA SER A 62 -24.28 11.11 8.17
C SER A 62 -25.67 11.68 7.88
N ARG A 63 -25.72 12.94 7.43
CA ARG A 63 -26.97 13.56 6.97
C ARG A 63 -27.25 13.04 5.56
N ALA A 64 -28.38 12.36 5.37
CA ALA A 64 -28.82 11.93 4.05
C ALA A 64 -29.01 13.14 3.13
N ALA A 65 -28.48 13.03 1.90
CA ALA A 65 -28.69 13.98 0.81
C ALA A 65 -30.05 13.74 0.15
#